data_AF-A0A328BFD2-F1
#
_entry.id   AF-A0A328BFD2-F1
#
_cell.length_a   1.000
_cell.length_b   1.000
_cell.length_c   1.000
_cell.angle_alpha   90.00
_cell.angle_beta   90.00
_cell.angle_gamma   90.00
#
_symmetry.space_group_name_H-M   'P 1'
#
loop_
_entity.id
_entity.type
_entity.pdbx_description
1 polymer ?
#
loop_
_entity_poly.entity_id
_entity_poly.type
_entity_poly.pdbx_seq_one_letter_code
_entity_poly.pdbx_strand_id
1 'polypeptide(L)'
;MPTPVFYVLMILLPIVATAVALPAGGWLRRLYVMGARLLLGALMLSGGLYKLTENHIPGLMGPPVNHAFLARYGLVIFGQFIGVAQLVIGLLLLTGRFALLGAVLLVPMWLNIIFLTWSQHWVGTPFLVTGFLVLTLGLLLHDYPRLKWLLYPPADPAALQQAPLRTGSAGSEILWWLGAGVVVGGSLLYPVSFGLMLGTMAAGLLVLLAAGWRVWRTARPRLPGEARPAHVPPSEAQPETVGSQPVANR
;
A
#
# COMPACT_ATOMS: atom_id res chain seq x y z
N MET A 1 -7.52 -27.90 23.29
CA MET A 1 -7.82 -27.87 21.83
C MET A 1 -8.69 -26.65 21.58
N PRO A 2 -8.39 -25.77 20.62
CA PRO A 2 -9.29 -24.67 20.27
C PRO A 2 -10.65 -25.25 19.87
N THR A 3 -11.74 -24.63 20.32
CA THR A 3 -13.09 -25.12 20.02
C THR A 3 -13.46 -24.82 18.56
N PRO A 4 -14.36 -25.59 17.93
CA PRO A 4 -14.88 -25.26 16.60
C PRO A 4 -15.42 -23.82 16.51
N VAL A 5 -16.00 -23.32 17.60
CA VAL A 5 -16.46 -21.94 17.75
C VAL A 5 -15.32 -20.94 17.55
N PHE A 6 -14.14 -21.20 18.10
CA PHE A 6 -12.98 -20.32 17.95
C PHE A 6 -12.55 -20.15 16.48
N TYR A 7 -12.51 -21.24 15.72
CA TYR A 7 -12.16 -21.19 14.29
C TYR A 7 -13.21 -20.45 13.44
N VAL A 8 -14.49 -20.66 13.76
CA VAL A 8 -15.58 -19.94 13.12
C VAL A 8 -15.48 -18.45 13.41
N LEU A 9 -15.17 -18.05 14.65
CA LEU A 9 -15.01 -16.64 15.04
C LEU A 9 -13.85 -15.95 14.30
N MET A 10 -12.75 -16.66 14.02
CA MET A 10 -11.61 -16.11 13.25
C MET A 10 -12.01 -15.62 11.85
N ILE A 11 -13.04 -16.22 11.26
CA ILE A 11 -13.54 -15.86 9.93
C ILE A 11 -14.74 -14.93 10.05
N LEU A 12 -15.71 -15.26 10.91
CA LEU A 12 -16.93 -14.47 11.06
C LEU A 12 -16.67 -13.06 11.57
N LEU A 13 -15.73 -12.86 12.49
CA LEU A 13 -15.46 -11.54 13.05
C LEU A 13 -14.97 -10.54 11.97
N PRO A 14 -13.99 -10.88 11.10
CA PRO A 14 -13.67 -10.10 9.92
C PRO A 14 -14.85 -9.84 8.97
N ILE A 15 -15.71 -10.83 8.72
CA ILE A 15 -16.89 -10.68 7.86
C ILE A 15 -17.83 -9.63 8.45
N VAL A 16 -18.19 -9.78 9.73
CA VAL A 16 -19.08 -8.86 10.45
C VAL A 16 -18.47 -7.46 10.51
N ALA A 17 -17.18 -7.36 10.84
CA ALA A 17 -16.48 -6.08 10.85
C ALA A 17 -16.55 -5.37 9.49
N THR A 18 -16.37 -6.10 8.39
CA THR A 18 -16.49 -5.57 7.03
C THR A 18 -17.93 -5.16 6.72
N ALA A 19 -18.89 -6.03 7.00
CA ALA A 19 -20.31 -5.83 6.72
C ALA A 19 -20.92 -4.66 7.52
N VAL A 20 -20.39 -4.37 8.71
CA VAL A 20 -20.83 -3.24 9.54
C VAL A 20 -20.09 -1.96 9.16
N ALA A 21 -18.76 -2.01 9.02
CA ALA A 21 -17.96 -0.81 8.85
C ALA A 21 -18.12 -0.15 7.48
N LEU A 22 -18.33 -0.92 6.40
CA LEU A 22 -18.47 -0.35 5.06
C LEU A 22 -19.78 0.43 4.89
N PRO A 23 -20.97 -0.10 5.27
CA PRO A 23 -22.23 0.63 5.14
C PRO A 23 -22.40 1.75 6.17
N ALA A 24 -21.93 1.57 7.42
CA ALA A 24 -22.06 2.60 8.46
C ALA A 24 -21.29 3.89 8.11
N GLY A 25 -20.23 3.78 7.31
CA GLY A 25 -19.48 4.93 6.83
C GLY A 25 -18.74 5.71 7.93
N GLY A 26 -18.44 6.98 7.66
CA GLY A 26 -17.92 7.93 8.66
C GLY A 26 -16.64 7.50 9.37
N TRP A 27 -16.66 7.55 10.71
CA TRP A 27 -15.52 7.16 11.56
C TRP A 27 -15.27 5.65 11.57
N LEU A 28 -16.32 4.82 11.60
CA LEU A 28 -16.18 3.36 11.66
C LEU A 28 -15.47 2.80 10.43
N ARG A 29 -15.83 3.28 9.23
CA ARG A 29 -15.14 2.92 7.98
C ARG A 29 -13.65 3.31 8.02
N ARG A 30 -13.31 4.47 8.58
CA ARG A 30 -11.92 4.95 8.70
C ARG A 30 -11.13 4.10 9.69
N LEU A 31 -11.72 3.79 10.85
CA LEU A 31 -11.11 2.92 11.86
C LEU A 31 -10.86 1.53 11.31
N TYR A 32 -11.86 0.94 10.62
CA TYR A 32 -11.72 -0.36 9.97
C TYR A 32 -10.57 -0.38 8.96
N VAL A 33 -10.54 0.57 8.02
CA VAL A 33 -9.52 0.60 6.98
C VAL A 33 -8.13 0.82 7.56
N MET A 34 -7.99 1.77 8.47
CA MET A 34 -6.70 2.06 9.09
C MET A 34 -6.22 0.89 9.94
N GLY A 35 -7.11 0.33 10.77
CA GLY A 35 -6.81 -0.83 11.61
C GLY A 35 -6.42 -2.06 10.78
N ALA A 36 -7.19 -2.39 9.75
CA ALA A 36 -6.88 -3.51 8.86
C ALA A 36 -5.55 -3.31 8.12
N ARG A 37 -5.26 -2.09 7.65
CA ARG A 37 -3.98 -1.79 6.97
C ARG A 37 -2.79 -1.87 7.92
N LEU A 38 -2.90 -1.34 9.13
CA LEU A 38 -1.86 -1.41 10.15
C LEU A 38 -1.61 -2.87 10.56
N LEU A 39 -2.68 -3.61 10.85
CA LEU A 39 -2.62 -5.02 11.24
C LEU A 39 -1.99 -5.86 10.13
N LEU A 40 -2.58 -5.89 8.93
CA LEU A 40 -2.12 -6.72 7.82
C LEU A 40 -0.72 -6.30 7.35
N GLY A 41 -0.42 -5.00 7.34
CA GLY A 41 0.90 -4.47 7.00
C GLY A 41 1.97 -4.91 7.99
N ALA A 42 1.72 -4.79 9.30
CA ALA A 42 2.65 -5.24 10.34
C ALA A 42 2.89 -6.75 10.30
N LEU A 43 1.85 -7.53 10.03
CA LEU A 43 1.92 -8.98 9.87
C LEU A 43 2.78 -9.39 8.67
N MET A 44 2.66 -8.69 7.54
CA MET A 44 3.53 -8.94 6.39
C MET A 44 4.97 -8.50 6.64
N LEU A 45 5.19 -7.33 7.23
CA LEU A 45 6.54 -6.86 7.52
C LEU A 45 7.28 -7.80 8.47
N SER A 46 6.63 -8.20 9.56
CA SER A 46 7.20 -9.15 10.52
C SER A 46 7.41 -10.53 9.92
N GLY A 47 6.45 -11.05 9.15
CA GLY A 47 6.56 -12.34 8.47
C GLY A 47 7.69 -12.37 7.43
N GLY A 48 7.89 -11.26 6.71
CA GLY A 48 8.96 -11.11 5.74
C GLY A 48 10.33 -11.06 6.39
N LEU A 49 10.46 -10.25 7.43
CA LEU A 49 11.72 -10.10 8.17
C LEU A 49 12.13 -11.39 8.89
N TYR A 50 11.16 -12.10 9.46
CA TYR A 50 11.35 -13.43 10.04
C TYR A 50 11.99 -14.41 9.03
N LYS A 51 11.48 -14.43 7.78
CA LYS A 51 12.00 -15.28 6.70
C LYS A 51 13.36 -14.86 6.15
N LEU A 52 13.77 -13.60 6.33
CA LEU A 52 15.06 -13.12 5.83
C LEU A 52 16.17 -13.20 6.88
N THR A 53 15.82 -13.38 8.15
CA THR A 53 16.76 -13.35 9.28
C THR A 53 17.00 -14.71 9.90
N GLU A 54 16.69 -15.80 9.19
CA GLU A 54 16.84 -17.18 9.72
C GLU A 54 16.25 -17.36 11.13
N ASN A 55 15.11 -16.71 11.40
CA ASN A 55 14.38 -16.76 12.67
C ASN A 55 14.99 -15.97 13.84
N HIS A 56 16.00 -15.13 13.62
CA HIS A 56 16.57 -14.27 14.67
C HIS A 56 15.59 -13.18 15.14
N ILE A 57 14.68 -12.74 14.26
CA ILE A 57 13.60 -11.83 14.63
C ILE A 57 12.32 -12.63 14.73
N PRO A 58 11.63 -12.68 15.88
CA PRO A 58 10.42 -13.47 16.04
C PRO A 58 9.31 -12.97 15.09
N GLY A 59 8.78 -13.89 14.29
CA GLY A 59 7.64 -13.62 13.42
C GLY A 59 6.34 -13.53 14.22
N LEU A 60 5.40 -12.69 13.79
CA LEU A 60 4.07 -12.61 14.45
C LEU A 60 3.14 -13.77 14.09
N MET A 61 3.50 -14.62 13.11
CA MET A 61 2.64 -15.71 12.65
C MET A 61 3.37 -16.99 12.26
N GLY A 62 2.73 -18.10 12.64
CA GLY A 62 3.09 -19.45 12.25
C GLY A 62 4.20 -20.06 13.11
N PRO A 63 4.21 -21.39 13.31
CA PRO A 63 5.37 -22.08 13.84
C PRO A 63 6.59 -21.86 12.95
N PRO A 64 7.80 -21.95 13.52
CA PRO A 64 8.98 -21.57 12.79
C PRO A 64 9.26 -22.51 11.62
N VAL A 65 9.11 -22.03 10.38
CA VAL A 65 9.57 -22.76 9.19
C VAL A 65 11.07 -22.57 9.13
N ASN A 66 11.80 -23.59 9.60
CA ASN A 66 13.23 -23.47 9.70
C ASN A 66 13.88 -23.43 8.30
N HIS A 67 14.90 -22.59 8.10
CA HIS A 67 15.65 -22.56 6.83
C HIS A 67 16.17 -23.97 6.46
N ALA A 68 16.53 -24.76 7.48
CA ALA A 68 16.90 -26.17 7.33
C ALA A 68 15.81 -27.04 6.66
N PHE A 69 14.53 -26.76 6.91
CA PHE A 69 13.42 -27.46 6.28
C PHE A 69 13.32 -27.11 4.79
N LEU A 70 13.37 -25.81 4.45
CA LEU A 70 13.35 -25.36 3.05
C LEU A 70 14.58 -25.80 2.27
N ALA A 71 15.75 -25.80 2.92
CA ALA A 71 17.02 -26.27 2.34
C ALA A 71 16.95 -27.74 1.92
N ARG A 72 16.28 -28.60 2.71
CA ARG A 72 16.08 -30.01 2.38
C ARG A 72 15.38 -30.24 1.03
N TYR A 73 14.57 -29.29 0.59
CA TYR A 73 13.83 -29.35 -0.67
C TYR A 73 14.39 -28.39 -1.75
N GLY A 74 15.53 -27.75 -1.51
CA GLY A 74 16.09 -26.77 -2.45
C GLY A 74 15.26 -25.47 -2.58
N LEU A 75 14.42 -25.15 -1.59
CA LEU A 75 13.45 -24.04 -1.62
C LEU A 75 13.93 -22.77 -0.89
N VAL A 76 15.23 -22.63 -0.63
CA VAL A 76 15.78 -21.48 0.12
C VAL A 76 15.51 -20.16 -0.61
N ILE A 77 15.79 -20.10 -1.92
CA ILE A 77 15.54 -18.90 -2.75
C ILE A 77 14.06 -18.56 -2.76
N PHE A 78 13.18 -19.56 -2.83
CA PHE A 78 11.74 -19.35 -2.77
C PHE A 78 11.31 -18.75 -1.42
N GLY A 79 11.86 -19.25 -0.30
CA GLY A 79 11.63 -18.68 1.03
C GLY A 79 12.05 -17.21 1.13
N GLN A 80 13.22 -16.86 0.58
CA GLN A 80 13.70 -15.48 0.51
C GLN A 80 12.80 -14.60 -0.37
N PHE A 81 12.39 -15.09 -1.53
CA PHE A 81 11.44 -14.39 -2.41
C PHE A 81 10.13 -14.08 -1.69
N ILE A 82 9.54 -15.06 -0.99
CA ILE A 82 8.34 -14.84 -0.18
C ILE A 82 8.62 -13.80 0.91
N GLY A 83 9.80 -13.85 1.56
CA GLY A 83 10.20 -12.86 2.56
C GLY A 83 10.22 -11.42 2.02
N VAL A 84 10.89 -11.21 0.89
CA VAL A 84 10.97 -9.90 0.21
C VAL A 84 9.59 -9.45 -0.26
N ALA A 85 8.81 -10.35 -0.87
CA ALA A 85 7.45 -10.04 -1.31
C ALA A 85 6.57 -9.59 -0.13
N GLN A 86 6.67 -10.26 1.02
CA GLN A 86 5.98 -9.85 2.24
C GLN A 86 6.43 -8.46 2.73
N LEU A 87 7.73 -8.16 2.72
CA LEU A 87 8.22 -6.83 3.08
C LEU A 87 7.67 -5.73 2.15
N VAL A 88 7.72 -5.96 0.84
CA VAL A 88 7.20 -5.03 -0.17
C VAL A 88 5.70 -4.81 0.04
N ILE A 89 4.91 -5.87 0.16
CA ILE A 89 3.46 -5.77 0.35
C ILE A 89 3.12 -5.02 1.64
N GLY A 90 3.78 -5.34 2.74
CA GLY A 90 3.60 -4.65 4.02
C GLY A 90 3.89 -3.16 3.92
N LEU A 91 4.97 -2.78 3.23
CA LEU A 91 5.32 -1.39 3.01
C LEU A 91 4.29 -0.65 2.14
N LEU A 92 3.81 -1.27 1.05
CA LEU A 92 2.77 -0.69 0.19
C LEU A 92 1.46 -0.46 0.95
N LEU A 93 1.07 -1.38 1.83
CA LEU A 93 -0.14 -1.25 2.65
C LEU A 93 -0.09 -0.08 3.63
N LEU A 94 1.07 0.20 4.23
CA LEU A 94 1.22 1.26 5.25
C LEU A 94 1.28 2.66 4.64
N THR A 95 1.70 2.80 3.39
CA THR A 95 2.05 4.09 2.78
C THR A 95 0.88 4.89 2.23
N GLY A 96 -0.35 4.39 2.31
CA GLY A 96 -1.58 5.13 1.99
C GLY A 96 -1.86 5.20 0.50
N ARG A 97 -0.89 5.69 -0.27
CA ARG A 97 -1.01 5.86 -1.72
C ARG A 97 -1.04 4.54 -2.48
N PHE A 98 -0.18 3.60 -2.10
CA PHE A 98 -0.10 2.29 -2.75
C PHE A 98 -0.86 1.19 -1.99
N ALA A 99 -1.73 1.59 -1.06
CA ALA A 99 -2.44 0.64 -0.22
C ALA A 99 -3.34 -0.32 -1.02
N LEU A 100 -3.96 0.17 -2.10
CA LEU A 100 -4.75 -0.68 -3.01
C LEU A 100 -3.86 -1.74 -3.68
N LEU A 101 -2.71 -1.36 -4.22
CA LEU A 101 -1.77 -2.30 -4.84
C LEU A 101 -1.28 -3.33 -3.81
N GLY A 102 -0.93 -2.88 -2.60
CA GLY A 102 -0.57 -3.75 -1.49
C GLY A 102 -1.69 -4.74 -1.17
N ALA A 103 -2.94 -4.28 -1.05
CA ALA A 103 -4.10 -5.15 -0.79
C ALA A 103 -4.35 -6.18 -1.91
N VAL A 104 -4.16 -5.79 -3.18
CA VAL A 104 -4.28 -6.72 -4.32
C VAL A 104 -3.22 -7.80 -4.25
N LEU A 105 -1.96 -7.44 -3.99
CA LEU A 105 -0.86 -8.40 -3.85
C LEU A 105 -0.98 -9.28 -2.59
N LEU A 106 -1.69 -8.80 -1.58
CA LEU A 106 -1.94 -9.54 -0.34
C LEU A 106 -2.85 -10.75 -0.58
N VAL A 107 -3.77 -10.70 -1.56
CA VAL A 107 -4.66 -11.82 -1.90
C VAL A 107 -3.88 -13.08 -2.31
N PRO A 108 -3.04 -13.08 -3.38
CA PRO A 108 -2.27 -14.25 -3.74
C PRO A 108 -1.26 -14.65 -2.65
N MET A 109 -0.74 -13.70 -1.87
CA MET A 109 0.13 -14.01 -0.74
C MET A 109 -0.60 -14.81 0.36
N TRP A 110 -1.82 -14.41 0.74
CA TRP A 110 -2.62 -15.15 1.69
C TRP A 110 -3.00 -16.54 1.20
N LEU A 111 -3.39 -16.66 -0.07
CA LEU A 111 -3.69 -17.97 -0.66
C LEU A 111 -2.47 -18.89 -0.60
N ASN A 112 -1.28 -18.41 -0.92
CA ASN A 112 -0.04 -19.18 -0.78
C ASN A 112 0.17 -19.66 0.67
N ILE A 113 -0.02 -18.79 1.66
CA ILE A 113 0.13 -19.16 3.07
C ILE A 113 -0.94 -20.18 3.49
N ILE A 114 -2.19 -20.01 3.06
CA ILE A 114 -3.28 -20.95 3.36
C ILE A 114 -2.95 -22.33 2.80
N PHE A 115 -2.56 -22.43 1.51
CA PHE A 115 -2.21 -23.71 0.91
C PHE A 115 -0.98 -24.35 1.55
N LEU A 116 0.04 -23.55 1.90
CA LEU A 116 1.20 -24.04 2.65
C LEU A 116 0.78 -24.63 4.00
N THR A 117 0.00 -23.88 4.78
CA THR A 117 -0.41 -24.30 6.13
C THR A 117 -1.35 -25.50 6.13
N TRP A 118 -2.21 -25.64 5.11
CA TRP A 118 -2.96 -26.88 4.88
C TRP A 118 -2.05 -28.05 4.54
N SER A 119 -1.11 -27.86 3.60
CA SER A 119 -0.20 -28.92 3.18
C SER A 119 0.68 -29.43 4.32
N GLN A 120 1.03 -28.54 5.26
CA GLN A 120 1.83 -28.87 6.44
C GLN A 120 0.99 -29.28 7.66
N HIS A 121 -0.33 -29.39 7.52
CA HIS A 121 -1.26 -29.80 8.59
C HIS A 121 -1.19 -28.92 9.85
N TRP A 122 -0.97 -27.61 9.68
CA TRP A 122 -0.92 -26.68 10.81
C TRP A 122 -2.31 -26.44 11.37
N VAL A 123 -2.54 -26.90 12.59
CA VAL A 123 -3.85 -26.80 13.23
C VAL A 123 -4.16 -25.35 13.60
N GLY A 124 -5.30 -24.83 13.11
CA GLY A 124 -5.81 -23.49 13.44
C GLY A 124 -5.26 -22.34 12.60
N THR A 125 -4.01 -22.41 12.13
CA THR A 125 -3.42 -21.34 11.30
C THR A 125 -4.20 -21.05 10.00
N PRO A 126 -4.68 -22.06 9.24
CA PRO A 126 -5.47 -21.81 8.03
C PRO A 126 -6.71 -20.95 8.29
N PHE A 127 -7.41 -21.15 9.42
CA PHE A 127 -8.61 -20.38 9.78
C PHE A 127 -8.28 -18.93 10.10
N LEU A 128 -7.22 -18.70 10.88
CA LEU A 128 -6.74 -17.36 11.20
C LEU A 128 -6.33 -16.60 9.93
N VAL A 129 -5.55 -17.26 9.06
CA VAL A 129 -5.09 -16.68 7.80
C VAL A 129 -6.25 -16.42 6.84
N THR A 130 -7.27 -17.28 6.83
CA THR A 130 -8.52 -17.04 6.09
C THR A 130 -9.24 -15.80 6.60
N GLY A 131 -9.27 -15.56 7.92
CA GLY A 131 -9.78 -14.31 8.50
C GLY A 131 -9.05 -13.06 7.99
N PHE A 132 -7.71 -13.14 7.85
CA PHE A 132 -6.94 -12.05 7.26
C PHE A 132 -7.20 -11.87 5.77
N LEU A 133 -7.41 -12.96 5.02
CA LEU A 133 -7.87 -12.89 3.64
C LEU A 133 -9.23 -12.18 3.55
N VAL A 134 -10.18 -12.46 4.46
CA VAL A 134 -11.45 -11.73 4.51
C VAL A 134 -11.25 -10.24 4.77
N LEU A 135 -10.41 -9.85 5.74
CA LEU A 135 -10.10 -8.42 5.96
C LEU A 135 -9.52 -7.76 4.71
N THR A 136 -8.68 -8.49 3.98
CA THR A 136 -8.09 -8.06 2.71
C THR A 136 -9.16 -7.82 1.65
N LEU A 137 -10.11 -8.75 1.52
CA LEU A 137 -11.25 -8.58 0.63
C LEU A 137 -12.11 -7.38 1.05
N GLY A 138 -12.29 -7.14 2.35
CA GLY A 138 -12.97 -5.95 2.85
C GLY A 138 -12.24 -4.64 2.51
N LEU A 139 -10.90 -4.62 2.49
CA LEU A 139 -10.13 -3.49 1.97
C LEU A 139 -10.32 -3.30 0.45
N LEU A 140 -10.35 -4.39 -0.32
CA LEU A 140 -10.60 -4.31 -1.76
C LEU A 140 -12.03 -3.85 -2.07
N LEU A 141 -13.02 -4.26 -1.27
CA LEU A 141 -14.39 -3.76 -1.35
C LEU A 141 -14.46 -2.26 -1.03
N HIS A 142 -13.71 -1.80 -0.03
CA HIS A 142 -13.61 -0.36 0.28
C HIS A 142 -13.08 0.46 -0.90
N ASP A 143 -12.03 -0.04 -1.57
CA ASP A 143 -11.39 0.60 -2.74
C ASP A 143 -11.99 0.14 -4.08
N TYR A 144 -13.10 -0.61 -4.07
CA TYR A 144 -13.77 -1.10 -5.29
C TYR A 144 -14.09 0.02 -6.30
N PRO A 145 -14.50 1.23 -5.88
CA PRO A 145 -14.71 2.34 -6.83
C PRO A 145 -13.47 2.74 -7.63
N ARG A 146 -12.26 2.44 -7.15
CA ARG A 146 -10.99 2.63 -7.85
C ARG A 146 -10.62 1.38 -8.64
N LEU A 147 -10.77 0.20 -8.03
CA LEU A 147 -10.45 -1.09 -8.67
C LEU A 147 -11.32 -1.37 -9.90
N LYS A 148 -12.58 -0.94 -9.90
CA LYS A 148 -13.51 -1.17 -11.03
C LYS A 148 -13.02 -0.57 -12.34
N TRP A 149 -12.22 0.50 -12.32
CA TRP A 149 -11.68 1.12 -13.54
C TRP A 149 -10.64 0.23 -14.23
N LEU A 150 -9.97 -0.63 -13.47
CA LEU A 150 -9.03 -1.62 -14.01
C LEU A 150 -9.76 -2.81 -14.65
N LEU A 151 -10.89 -3.21 -14.06
CA LEU A 151 -11.66 -4.37 -14.52
C LEU A 151 -12.67 -4.02 -15.62
N TYR A 152 -13.23 -2.82 -15.54
CA TYR A 152 -14.27 -2.29 -16.43
C TYR A 152 -13.85 -0.88 -16.87
N PRO A 153 -12.89 -0.76 -17.81
CA PRO A 153 -12.51 0.53 -18.33
C PRO A 153 -13.73 1.24 -18.97
N PRO A 154 -13.85 2.57 -18.83
CA PRO A 154 -14.95 3.33 -19.42
C PRO A 154 -15.01 3.14 -20.93
N ALA A 155 -16.22 3.10 -21.47
CA ALA A 155 -16.44 3.04 -22.92
C ALA A 155 -15.91 4.28 -23.66
N ASP A 156 -15.77 5.42 -22.97
CA ASP A 156 -15.16 6.63 -23.50
C ASP A 156 -13.69 6.76 -23.04
N PRO A 157 -12.72 6.57 -23.95
CA PRO A 157 -11.30 6.73 -23.65
C PRO A 157 -10.91 8.17 -23.29
N ALA A 158 -11.67 9.17 -23.74
CA ALA A 158 -11.39 10.57 -23.44
C ALA A 158 -11.56 10.88 -21.95
N ALA A 159 -12.50 10.19 -21.28
CA ALA A 159 -12.71 10.28 -19.84
C ALA A 159 -11.48 9.83 -19.03
N LEU A 160 -10.67 8.89 -19.54
CA LEU A 160 -9.42 8.45 -18.90
C LEU A 160 -8.29 9.47 -19.07
N GLN A 161 -8.19 10.10 -20.24
CA GLN A 161 -7.15 11.09 -20.53
C GLN A 161 -7.33 12.39 -19.73
N GLN A 162 -8.58 12.73 -19.41
CA GLN A 162 -8.93 13.92 -18.64
C GLN A 162 -8.78 13.73 -17.12
N ALA A 163 -8.61 12.49 -16.63
CA ALA A 163 -8.44 12.22 -15.22
C ALA A 163 -7.05 12.72 -14.75
N PRO A 164 -6.99 13.72 -13.84
CA PRO A 164 -5.70 14.25 -13.41
C PRO A 164 -4.93 13.20 -12.61
N LEU A 165 -3.70 12.91 -13.02
CA LEU A 165 -2.77 12.10 -12.23
C LEU A 165 -2.47 12.84 -10.92
N ARG A 166 -3.04 12.35 -9.82
CA ARG A 166 -2.74 12.88 -8.48
C ARG A 166 -1.45 12.26 -7.97
N THR A 167 -0.32 12.73 -8.50
CA THR A 167 1.02 12.42 -7.99
C THR A 167 1.43 13.45 -6.94
N GLY A 168 2.30 13.04 -6.00
CA GLY A 168 2.98 13.99 -5.13
C GLY A 168 3.96 14.86 -5.93
N SER A 169 4.61 15.80 -5.25
CA SER A 169 5.74 16.52 -5.83
C SER A 169 6.87 15.54 -6.15
N ALA A 170 7.60 15.75 -7.26
CA ALA A 170 8.68 14.87 -7.70
C ALA A 170 9.71 14.58 -6.59
N GLY A 171 10.02 15.57 -5.75
CA GLY A 171 10.91 15.40 -4.60
C GLY A 171 10.38 14.44 -3.53
N SER A 172 9.07 14.50 -3.23
CA SER A 172 8.44 13.57 -2.29
C SER A 172 8.34 12.16 -2.84
N GLU A 173 8.11 12.02 -4.15
CA GLU A 173 8.10 10.74 -4.87
C GLU A 173 9.46 10.05 -4.81
N ILE A 174 10.52 10.77 -5.18
CA ILE A 174 11.89 10.24 -5.15
C ILE A 174 12.28 9.84 -3.74
N LEU A 175 12.02 10.69 -2.75
CA LEU A 175 12.36 10.40 -1.35
C LEU A 175 11.62 9.15 -0.85
N TRP A 176 10.36 8.97 -1.26
CA TRP A 176 9.58 7.80 -0.91
C TRP A 176 10.13 6.52 -1.54
N TRP A 177 10.40 6.52 -2.86
CA TRP A 177 10.98 5.35 -3.55
C TRP A 177 12.39 5.01 -3.04
N LEU A 178 13.19 6.03 -2.73
CA LEU A 178 14.51 5.84 -2.13
C LEU A 178 14.40 5.19 -0.76
N GLY A 179 13.54 5.70 0.12
CA GLY A 179 13.32 5.09 1.43
C GLY A 179 12.83 3.65 1.34
N ALA A 180 11.87 3.38 0.44
CA ALA A 180 11.37 2.03 0.18
C ALA A 180 12.47 1.09 -0.34
N GLY A 181 13.25 1.54 -1.32
CA GLY A 181 14.37 0.79 -1.89
C GLY A 181 15.44 0.49 -0.84
N VAL A 182 15.76 1.44 0.03
CA VAL A 182 16.73 1.25 1.13
C VAL A 182 16.21 0.24 2.17
N VAL A 183 14.93 0.26 2.52
CA VAL A 183 14.35 -0.76 3.42
C VAL A 183 14.42 -2.15 2.81
N VAL A 184 13.97 -2.30 1.55
CA VAL A 184 13.94 -3.61 0.89
C VAL A 184 15.36 -4.12 0.61
N GLY A 185 16.24 -3.28 0.07
CA GLY A 185 17.64 -3.62 -0.16
C GLY A 185 18.39 -3.91 1.13
N GLY A 186 18.16 -3.12 2.18
CA GLY A 186 18.74 -3.34 3.51
C GLY A 186 18.37 -4.70 4.10
N SER A 187 17.13 -5.17 3.89
CA SER A 187 16.69 -6.49 4.35
C SER A 187 17.47 -7.67 3.75
N LEU A 188 18.11 -7.47 2.59
CA LEU A 188 18.94 -8.48 1.92
C LEU A 188 20.38 -8.50 2.43
N LEU A 189 20.79 -7.55 3.27
CA LEU A 189 22.15 -7.47 3.83
C LEU A 189 22.35 -8.36 5.06
N TYR A 190 21.31 -9.12 5.46
CA TYR A 190 21.39 -10.07 6.57
C TYR A 190 22.60 -11.03 6.48
N PRO A 191 22.94 -11.63 5.32
CA PRO A 191 24.08 -12.54 5.21
C PRO A 191 25.44 -11.88 5.48
N VAL A 192 25.52 -10.55 5.39
CA VAL A 192 26.75 -9.79 5.64
C VAL A 192 26.87 -9.42 7.12
N SER A 193 25.81 -8.82 7.68
CA SER A 193 25.77 -8.44 9.10
C SER A 193 24.34 -8.10 9.51
N PHE A 194 23.89 -8.68 10.62
CA PHE A 194 22.61 -8.34 11.23
C PHE A 194 22.49 -6.86 11.60
N GLY A 195 23.58 -6.27 12.13
CA GLY A 195 23.62 -4.86 12.48
C GLY A 195 23.52 -3.93 11.26
N LEU A 196 24.16 -4.32 10.15
CA LEU A 196 24.08 -3.57 8.90
C LEU A 196 22.66 -3.62 8.30
N MET A 197 22.02 -4.78 8.32
CA MET A 197 20.63 -4.94 7.91
C MET A 197 19.71 -4.02 8.73
N LEU A 198 19.78 -4.09 10.07
CA LEU A 198 18.94 -3.24 10.92
C LEU A 198 19.22 -1.75 10.72
N GLY A 199 20.49 -1.36 10.64
CA GLY A 199 20.89 0.03 10.45
C GLY A 199 20.40 0.61 9.12
N THR A 200 20.54 -0.14 8.03
CA THR A 200 20.06 0.28 6.70
C THR A 200 18.54 0.33 6.62
N MET A 201 17.84 -0.67 7.17
CA MET A 201 16.38 -0.66 7.24
C MET A 201 15.86 0.51 8.09
N ALA A 202 16.50 0.81 9.23
CA ALA A 202 16.14 1.94 10.07
C ALA A 202 16.35 3.27 9.33
N ALA A 203 17.47 3.43 8.61
CA ALA A 203 17.72 4.60 7.78
C ALA A 203 16.65 4.78 6.68
N GLY A 204 16.30 3.70 5.99
CA GLY A 204 15.23 3.72 4.98
C GLY A 204 13.87 4.09 5.57
N LEU A 205 13.54 3.58 6.77
CA LEU A 205 12.32 3.94 7.49
C LEU A 205 12.29 5.41 7.88
N LEU A 206 13.41 5.97 8.35
CA LEU A 206 13.53 7.40 8.66
C LEU A 206 13.30 8.26 7.41
N VAL A 207 13.84 7.85 6.26
CA VAL A 207 13.60 8.51 4.97
C VAL A 207 12.12 8.48 4.59
N LEU A 208 11.44 7.33 4.77
CA LEU A 208 10.01 7.19 4.52
C LEU A 208 9.16 8.07 5.44
N LEU A 209 9.52 8.14 6.72
CA LEU A 209 8.86 9.02 7.69
C LEU A 209 9.07 10.49 7.33
N ALA A 210 10.27 10.88 6.92
CA ALA A 210 10.57 12.23 6.46
C ALA A 210 9.78 12.60 5.19
N ALA A 211 9.65 11.66 4.24
CA ALA A 211 8.83 11.83 3.04
C ALA A 211 7.35 12.02 3.39
N GLY A 212 6.80 11.14 4.23
CA GLY A 212 5.42 11.24 4.71
C GLY A 212 5.15 12.54 5.47
N TRP A 213 6.08 12.95 6.32
CA TRP A 213 6.00 14.20 7.07
C TRP A 213 6.04 15.44 6.16
N ARG A 214 6.91 15.45 5.13
CA ARG A 214 6.92 16.51 4.11
C ARG A 214 5.58 16.60 3.39
N VAL A 215 5.04 15.47 2.92
CA VAL A 215 3.74 15.43 2.24
C VAL A 215 2.64 15.96 3.15
N TRP A 216 2.61 15.54 4.41
CA TRP A 216 1.64 16.03 5.40
C TRP A 216 1.75 17.53 5.64
N ARG A 217 2.97 18.09 5.77
CA ARG A 217 3.16 19.55 5.91
C ARG A 217 2.68 20.33 4.69
N THR A 218 2.88 19.78 3.49
CA THR A 218 2.45 20.43 2.23
C THR A 218 0.96 20.27 1.97
N ALA A 219 0.35 19.22 2.52
CA ALA A 219 -1.10 18.98 2.49
C ALA A 219 -1.81 19.80 3.59
N ARG A 220 -1.65 21.12 3.58
CA ARG A 220 -2.51 21.98 4.40
C ARG A 220 -3.92 21.97 3.80
N PRO A 221 -4.98 21.84 4.62
CA PRO A 221 -6.34 22.06 4.13
C PRO A 221 -6.42 23.49 3.61
N ARG A 222 -6.66 23.66 2.31
CA ARG A 222 -7.00 24.97 1.75
C ARG A 222 -8.26 25.44 2.47
N LEU A 223 -8.17 26.59 3.14
CA LEU A 223 -9.34 27.20 3.75
C LEU A 223 -10.37 27.47 2.65
N PRO A 224 -11.67 27.25 2.90
CA PRO A 224 -12.71 27.60 1.94
C PRO A 224 -12.64 29.11 1.67
N GLY A 225 -12.08 29.51 0.52
CA GLY A 225 -11.86 30.91 0.15
C GLY A 225 -10.73 31.17 -0.85
N GLU A 226 -9.73 30.27 -0.97
CA GLU A 226 -8.68 30.42 -2.00
C GLU A 226 -9.20 29.98 -3.37
N ALA A 227 -9.81 30.92 -4.11
CA ALA A 227 -10.07 30.78 -5.53
C ALA A 227 -8.75 30.58 -6.29
N ARG A 228 -8.73 29.65 -7.26
CA ARG A 228 -7.67 29.54 -8.25
C ARG A 228 -7.51 30.92 -8.92
N PRO A 229 -6.31 31.52 -9.02
CA PRO A 229 -6.14 32.63 -9.94
C PRO A 229 -6.57 32.13 -11.31
N ALA A 230 -7.58 32.79 -11.88
CA ALA A 230 -8.06 32.50 -13.22
C ALA A 230 -6.85 32.49 -14.14
N HIS A 231 -6.70 31.43 -14.93
CA HIS A 231 -5.75 31.42 -16.02
C HIS A 231 -6.18 32.54 -16.97
N VAL A 232 -5.54 33.71 -16.86
CA VAL A 232 -5.69 34.77 -17.84
C VAL A 232 -5.03 34.24 -19.10
N PRO A 233 -5.78 33.95 -20.19
CA PRO A 233 -5.15 33.62 -21.46
C PRO A 233 -4.32 34.85 -21.91
N PRO A 234 -3.18 34.65 -22.58
CA PRO A 234 -2.40 35.77 -23.09
C PRO A 234 -3.30 36.63 -23.98
N SER A 235 -3.40 37.92 -23.64
CA SER A 235 -4.14 38.93 -24.40
C SER A 235 -3.76 38.83 -25.86
N GLU A 236 -4.72 38.50 -26.73
CA GLU A 236 -4.58 38.69 -28.16
C GLU A 236 -4.16 40.14 -28.39
N ALA A 237 -2.99 40.32 -29.02
CA ALA A 237 -2.53 41.62 -29.47
C ALA A 237 -3.57 42.16 -30.47
N GLN A 238 -4.20 43.28 -30.11
CA GLN A 238 -5.08 44.02 -31.01
C GLN A 238 -4.27 44.46 -32.25
N PRO A 239 -4.78 44.24 -33.47
CA PRO A 239 -4.11 44.73 -34.68
C PRO A 239 -4.17 46.26 -34.73
N GLU A 240 -3.01 46.88 -34.97
CA GLU A 240 -2.84 48.31 -35.16
C GLU A 240 -3.83 48.86 -36.20
N THR A 241 -4.74 49.72 -35.74
CA THR A 241 -5.62 50.49 -36.63
C THR A 241 -4.80 51.52 -37.40
N VAL A 242 -4.65 51.23 -38.69
CA VAL A 242 -4.17 52.10 -39.77
C VAL A 242 -4.81 53.49 -39.69
N GLY A 243 -3.96 54.51 -39.86
CA GLY A 243 -4.29 55.91 -39.64
C GLY A 243 -5.33 56.49 -40.59
N SER A 244 -6.02 57.51 -40.08
CA SER A 244 -6.84 58.44 -40.86
C SER A 244 -6.50 59.85 -40.42
N GLN A 245 -5.77 60.58 -41.27
CA GLN A 245 -5.60 62.03 -41.12
C GLN A 245 -6.89 62.76 -41.51
N PRO A 246 -7.23 63.89 -40.86
CA PRO A 246 -8.36 64.70 -41.25
C PRO A 246 -8.00 65.60 -42.44
N VAL A 247 -8.76 65.44 -43.53
CA VAL A 247 -8.78 66.36 -44.66
C VAL A 247 -9.40 67.68 -44.20
N ALA A 248 -8.57 68.72 -44.09
CA ALA A 248 -9.03 70.09 -44.08
C ALA A 248 -9.29 70.51 -45.53
N ASN A 249 -10.47 71.04 -45.85
CA ASN A 249 -10.51 72.13 -46.81
C ASN A 249 -11.78 72.99 -46.71
N ARG A 250 -11.55 74.23 -47.16
CA ARG A 250 -12.45 75.37 -47.34
C ARG A 250 -13.70 75.04 -48.15
#